data_AF-A0AB39W4T9-F1
#
_entry.id   AF-A0AB39W4T9-F1
#
_cell.length_a   1.000
_cell.length_b   1.000
_cell.length_c   1.000
_cell.angle_alpha   90.00
_cell.angle_beta   90.00
_cell.angle_gamma   90.00
#
_symmetry.space_group_name_H-M   'P 1'
#
loop_
_entity.id
_entity.type
_entity.pdbx_description
1 polymer ?
#
loop_
_entity_poly.entity_id
_entity_poly.type
_entity_poly.pdbx_seq_one_letter_code
_entity_poly.pdbx_strand_id
1 'polypeptide(L)'
;MNTEPTVVVIPFSDELKEPIKTLNEEWLKRYFKIEPKDEQVLTNPQKYIIEPGGMIFYAQYNNKIVGTVSLIKINETDFELSKMAVTDGVQGLGIGKKLLDHCIQVASEQQMKKLILYSNRKLTPAIHLYEKYGFVEVALEDGVYERADIKMERIMD
;
A
#
# COMPACT_ATOMS: atom_id res chain seq x y z
N MET A 1 -26.62 -7.94 -20.58
CA MET A 1 -26.06 -6.87 -19.72
C MET A 1 -24.57 -7.11 -19.65
N ASN A 2 -23.77 -6.24 -20.28
CA ASN A 2 -22.31 -6.29 -20.12
C ASN A 2 -22.00 -5.68 -18.76
N THR A 3 -21.90 -6.49 -17.72
CA THR A 3 -21.32 -6.05 -16.46
C THR A 3 -19.82 -5.97 -16.70
N GLU A 4 -19.33 -4.80 -17.08
CA GLU A 4 -17.89 -4.59 -17.09
C GLU A 4 -17.33 -4.95 -15.72
N PRO A 5 -16.25 -5.74 -15.67
CA PRO A 5 -15.70 -6.19 -14.41
C PRO A 5 -15.24 -4.98 -13.60
N THR A 6 -15.88 -4.75 -12.46
CA THR A 6 -15.61 -3.59 -11.61
C THR A 6 -14.63 -3.98 -10.52
N VAL A 7 -13.58 -3.18 -10.35
CA VAL A 7 -12.64 -3.33 -9.22
C VAL A 7 -13.30 -2.80 -7.95
N VAL A 8 -13.39 -3.65 -6.93
CA VAL A 8 -13.93 -3.33 -5.60
C VAL A 8 -12.80 -3.35 -4.57
N VAL A 9 -12.80 -2.40 -3.64
CA VAL A 9 -11.86 -2.40 -2.50
C VAL A 9 -12.54 -3.03 -1.29
N ILE A 10 -11.90 -4.02 -0.68
CA ILE A 10 -12.41 -4.73 0.50
C ILE A 10 -11.35 -4.72 1.62
N PRO A 11 -11.75 -4.73 2.90
CA PRO A 11 -10.80 -4.78 4.01
C PRO A 11 -10.18 -6.17 4.16
N PHE A 12 -9.08 -6.25 4.90
CA PHE A 12 -8.52 -7.49 5.37
C PHE A 12 -9.47 -8.27 6.28
N SER A 13 -9.37 -9.58 6.21
CA SER A 13 -9.95 -10.54 7.15
C SER A 13 -8.96 -11.70 7.35
N ASP A 14 -9.13 -12.46 8.43
CA ASP A 14 -8.29 -13.64 8.70
C ASP A 14 -8.34 -14.69 7.57
N GLU A 15 -9.48 -14.79 6.87
CA GLU A 15 -9.66 -15.65 5.70
C GLU A 15 -8.86 -15.17 4.48
N LEU A 16 -8.53 -13.88 4.43
CA LEU A 16 -7.78 -13.22 3.35
C LEU A 16 -6.39 -12.76 3.84
N LYS A 17 -5.72 -13.55 4.69
CA LYS A 17 -4.38 -13.21 5.19
C LYS A 17 -3.24 -13.45 4.21
N GLU A 18 -3.41 -14.37 3.26
CA GLU A 18 -2.36 -14.76 2.31
C GLU A 18 -2.09 -13.73 1.19
N PRO A 19 -3.09 -13.04 0.60
CA PRO A 19 -2.88 -12.16 -0.54
C PRO A 19 -1.86 -11.04 -0.32
N ILE A 20 -1.79 -10.43 0.87
CA ILE A 20 -0.79 -9.40 1.16
C ILE A 20 0.64 -9.93 0.98
N LYS A 21 0.92 -11.15 1.45
CA LYS A 21 2.23 -11.79 1.30
C LYS A 21 2.51 -12.11 -0.16
N THR A 22 1.61 -12.83 -0.81
CA THR A 22 1.80 -13.26 -2.21
C THR A 22 2.02 -12.09 -3.16
N LEU A 23 1.19 -11.05 -3.07
CA LEU A 23 1.28 -9.87 -3.95
C LEU A 23 2.55 -9.06 -3.71
N ASN A 24 2.94 -8.86 -2.44
CA ASN A 24 4.16 -8.12 -2.13
C ASN A 24 5.42 -8.93 -2.47
N GLU A 25 5.41 -10.25 -2.27
CA GLU A 25 6.53 -11.09 -2.70
C GLU A 25 6.70 -11.12 -4.21
N GLU A 26 5.61 -11.23 -4.98
CA GLU A 26 5.63 -11.13 -6.45
C GLU A 26 6.33 -9.83 -6.89
N TRP A 27 5.89 -8.71 -6.31
CA TRP A 27 6.44 -7.39 -6.61
C TRP A 27 7.90 -7.26 -6.16
N LEU A 28 8.23 -7.70 -4.94
CA LEU A 28 9.59 -7.66 -4.39
C LEU A 28 10.53 -8.51 -5.24
N LYS A 29 10.19 -9.76 -5.57
CA LYS A 29 11.03 -10.64 -6.40
C LYS A 29 11.28 -10.07 -7.80
N ARG A 30 10.34 -9.29 -8.34
CA ARG A 30 10.46 -8.67 -9.65
C ARG A 30 11.35 -7.42 -9.66
N TYR A 31 11.23 -6.55 -8.65
CA TYR A 31 11.87 -5.23 -8.68
C TYR A 31 13.00 -5.07 -7.66
N PHE A 32 13.04 -5.87 -6.60
CA PHE A 32 13.91 -5.71 -5.44
C PHE A 32 14.28 -7.09 -4.83
N LYS A 33 14.69 -7.09 -3.57
CA LYS A 33 14.85 -8.30 -2.75
C LYS A 33 13.84 -8.23 -1.60
N ILE A 34 13.47 -9.39 -1.06
CA ILE A 34 12.69 -9.45 0.17
C ILE A 34 13.62 -9.15 1.34
N GLU A 35 13.36 -8.06 2.07
CA GLU A 35 14.12 -7.70 3.26
C GLU A 35 13.57 -8.45 4.50
N PRO A 36 14.36 -8.68 5.56
CA PRO A 36 13.89 -9.39 6.75
C PRO A 36 12.63 -8.79 7.39
N LYS A 37 12.53 -7.44 7.38
CA LYS A 37 11.35 -6.72 7.86
C LYS A 37 10.12 -6.97 6.98
N ASP A 38 10.31 -7.15 5.66
CA ASP A 38 9.20 -7.53 4.78
C ASP A 38 8.68 -8.92 5.14
N GLU A 39 9.55 -9.92 5.28
CA GLU A 39 9.15 -11.29 5.62
C GLU A 39 8.39 -11.36 6.95
N GLN A 40 8.89 -10.64 7.97
CA GLN A 40 8.27 -10.58 9.29
C GLN A 40 6.84 -10.02 9.22
N VAL A 41 6.67 -8.87 8.57
CA VAL A 41 5.37 -8.19 8.45
C VAL A 41 4.41 -8.98 7.57
N LEU A 42 4.87 -9.49 6.43
CA LEU A 42 4.03 -10.20 5.46
C LEU A 42 3.59 -11.58 5.95
N THR A 43 4.39 -12.24 6.80
CA THR A 43 4.03 -13.55 7.38
C THR A 43 3.04 -13.43 8.53
N ASN A 44 3.05 -12.31 9.26
CA ASN A 44 2.11 -12.09 10.36
C ASN A 44 1.50 -10.68 10.33
N PRO A 45 0.70 -10.38 9.29
CA PRO A 45 0.10 -9.05 9.11
C PRO A 45 -0.86 -8.69 10.25
N GLN A 46 -1.52 -9.67 10.86
CA GLN A 46 -2.38 -9.46 12.01
C GLN A 46 -1.59 -8.82 13.17
N LYS A 47 -0.46 -9.43 13.55
CA LYS A 47 0.38 -8.94 14.65
C LYS A 47 1.06 -7.61 14.36
N TYR A 48 1.56 -7.43 13.13
CA TYR A 48 2.44 -6.30 12.82
C TYR A 48 1.74 -5.11 12.18
N ILE A 49 0.51 -5.27 11.67
CA ILE A 49 -0.27 -4.20 11.05
C ILE A 49 -1.60 -4.01 11.78
N ILE A 50 -2.41 -5.05 11.93
CA ILE A 50 -3.78 -4.90 12.45
C ILE A 50 -3.84 -4.62 13.96
N GLU A 51 -3.17 -5.45 14.78
CA GLU A 51 -3.15 -5.30 16.25
C GLU A 51 -2.62 -3.94 16.73
N PRO A 52 -1.57 -3.34 16.12
CA PRO A 52 -1.14 -1.99 16.43
C PRO A 52 -2.13 -0.88 16.05
N GLY A 53 -3.21 -1.20 15.32
CA GLY A 53 -4.21 -0.24 14.84
C GLY A 53 -4.00 0.22 13.39
N GLY A 54 -3.17 -0.49 12.62
CA GLY A 54 -3.07 -0.32 11.18
C GLY A 54 -4.17 -1.05 10.41
N MET A 55 -4.17 -0.88 9.09
CA MET A 55 -5.19 -1.41 8.19
C MET A 55 -4.56 -2.01 6.94
N ILE A 56 -5.26 -2.97 6.34
CA ILE A 56 -4.90 -3.59 5.07
C ILE A 56 -6.16 -3.64 4.21
N PHE A 57 -6.02 -3.25 2.93
CA PHE A 57 -7.09 -3.24 1.95
C PHE A 57 -6.67 -4.01 0.71
N TYR A 58 -7.65 -4.65 0.08
CA TYR A 58 -7.47 -5.47 -1.11
C TYR A 58 -8.31 -4.94 -2.25
N ALA A 59 -7.74 -4.95 -3.46
CA ALA A 59 -8.49 -4.75 -4.69
C ALA A 59 -8.93 -6.12 -5.22
N GLN A 60 -10.24 -6.33 -5.28
CA GLN A 60 -10.86 -7.50 -5.90
C GLN A 60 -11.32 -7.17 -7.32
N TYR A 61 -10.92 -8.01 -8.27
CA TYR A 61 -11.30 -7.92 -9.68
C TYR A 61 -11.61 -9.33 -10.19
N ASN A 62 -12.79 -9.55 -10.78
CA ASN A 62 -13.25 -10.88 -11.23
C ASN A 62 -13.13 -11.97 -10.14
N ASN A 63 -13.60 -11.65 -8.91
CA ASN A 63 -13.54 -12.52 -7.73
C ASN A 63 -12.12 -12.94 -7.32
N LYS A 64 -11.08 -12.25 -7.80
CA LYS A 64 -9.69 -12.48 -7.44
C LYS A 64 -9.11 -11.26 -6.75
N ILE A 65 -8.31 -11.48 -5.71
CA ILE A 65 -7.52 -10.42 -5.11
C ILE A 65 -6.32 -10.15 -6.03
N VAL A 66 -6.26 -8.94 -6.55
CA VAL A 66 -5.27 -8.54 -7.57
C VAL A 66 -4.40 -7.37 -7.12
N GLY A 67 -4.74 -6.75 -6.00
CA GLY A 67 -3.93 -5.70 -5.41
C GLY A 67 -4.13 -5.59 -3.91
N THR A 68 -3.18 -4.96 -3.25
CA THR A 68 -3.14 -4.77 -1.81
C THR A 68 -2.50 -3.42 -1.48
N VAL A 69 -2.86 -2.84 -0.34
CA VAL A 69 -2.21 -1.67 0.28
C VAL A 69 -2.42 -1.72 1.79
N SER A 70 -1.47 -1.19 2.55
CA SER A 70 -1.54 -1.09 4.01
C SER A 70 -1.40 0.36 4.47
N LEU A 71 -2.11 0.70 5.54
CA LEU A 71 -1.84 1.86 6.38
C LEU A 71 -1.23 1.35 7.69
N ILE A 72 0.08 1.48 7.84
CA ILE A 72 0.80 1.02 9.04
C ILE A 72 0.86 2.17 10.04
N LYS A 73 0.35 1.96 11.26
CA LYS A 73 0.35 2.99 12.31
C LYS A 73 1.78 3.33 12.73
N ILE A 74 2.13 4.61 12.72
CA ILE A 74 3.41 5.13 13.24
C ILE A 74 3.20 5.69 14.65
N ASN A 75 2.16 6.50 14.80
CA ASN A 75 1.72 7.07 16.06
C ASN A 75 0.19 7.28 16.02
N GLU A 76 -0.39 8.00 16.97
CA GLU A 76 -1.84 8.18 17.06
C GLU A 76 -2.48 8.84 15.83
N THR A 77 -1.73 9.67 15.09
CA THR A 77 -2.28 10.45 13.96
C THR A 77 -1.59 10.18 12.63
N ASP A 78 -0.41 9.56 12.65
CA ASP A 78 0.43 9.40 11.46
C ASP A 78 0.54 7.94 11.07
N PHE A 79 0.42 7.69 9.75
CA PHE A 79 0.45 6.35 9.17
C PHE A 79 1.38 6.29 7.97
N GLU A 80 2.01 5.13 7.76
CA GLU A 80 2.75 4.82 6.54
C GLU A 80 1.80 4.13 5.54
N LEU A 81 1.67 4.70 4.34
CA LEU A 81 1.12 3.99 3.19
C LEU A 81 2.18 3.05 2.66
N SER A 82 1.98 1.75 2.88
CA SER A 82 2.99 0.71 2.65
C SER A 82 2.38 -0.51 1.98
N LYS A 83 3.25 -1.45 1.60
CA LYS A 83 2.88 -2.76 1.05
C LYS A 83 1.90 -2.69 -0.13
N MET A 84 1.99 -1.62 -0.92
CA MET A 84 1.15 -1.41 -2.10
C MET A 84 1.69 -2.23 -3.27
N ALA A 85 0.91 -3.19 -3.73
CA ALA A 85 1.26 -4.03 -4.87
C ALA A 85 0.02 -4.35 -5.71
N VAL A 86 0.21 -4.49 -7.02
CA VAL A 86 -0.81 -4.96 -7.97
C VAL A 86 -0.16 -6.02 -8.84
N THR A 87 -0.78 -7.20 -8.91
CA THR A 87 -0.28 -8.35 -9.69
C THR A 87 -0.14 -7.97 -11.17
N ASP A 88 0.77 -8.64 -11.86
CA ASP A 88 0.99 -8.42 -13.27
C ASP A 88 -0.24 -8.75 -14.13
N GLY A 89 -0.33 -8.16 -15.33
CA GLY A 89 -1.42 -8.41 -16.28
C GLY A 89 -2.73 -7.64 -16.02
N VAL A 90 -2.86 -6.96 -14.88
CA VAL A 90 -3.98 -6.03 -14.59
C VAL A 90 -3.51 -4.61 -14.24
N GLN A 91 -2.22 -4.34 -14.41
CA GLN A 91 -1.66 -2.99 -14.31
C GLN A 91 -2.23 -2.08 -15.41
N GLY A 92 -2.29 -0.78 -15.16
CA GLY A 92 -2.89 0.20 -16.08
C GLY A 92 -4.42 0.29 -16.00
N LEU A 93 -5.11 -0.61 -15.29
CA LEU A 93 -6.57 -0.55 -15.05
C LEU A 93 -6.99 0.42 -13.92
N GLY A 94 -6.06 1.27 -13.45
CA GLY A 94 -6.35 2.22 -12.35
C GLY A 94 -6.54 1.57 -10.96
N ILE A 95 -6.14 0.31 -10.78
CA ILE A 95 -6.26 -0.40 -9.49
C ILE A 95 -5.48 0.31 -8.38
N GLY A 96 -4.23 0.68 -8.65
CA GLY A 96 -3.41 1.41 -7.68
C GLY A 96 -4.04 2.75 -7.29
N LYS A 97 -4.62 3.46 -8.26
CA LYS A 97 -5.37 4.68 -8.01
C LYS A 97 -6.55 4.44 -7.06
N LYS A 98 -7.36 3.40 -7.31
CA LYS A 98 -8.52 3.03 -6.46
C LYS A 98 -8.12 2.68 -5.03
N LEU A 99 -7.01 1.94 -4.86
CA LEU A 99 -6.46 1.63 -3.55
C LEU A 99 -6.03 2.90 -2.80
N LEU A 100 -5.31 3.80 -3.49
CA LEU A 100 -4.87 5.06 -2.92
C LEU A 100 -6.04 6.00 -2.56
N ASP A 101 -7.04 6.11 -3.45
CA ASP A 101 -8.30 6.83 -3.20
C ASP A 101 -8.93 6.36 -1.88
N HIS A 102 -9.06 5.04 -1.72
CA HIS A 102 -9.66 4.44 -0.53
C HIS A 102 -8.83 4.73 0.74
N CYS A 103 -7.51 4.58 0.69
CA CYS A 103 -6.64 4.90 1.83
C CYS A 103 -6.76 6.35 2.29
N ILE A 104 -6.86 7.29 1.34
CA ILE A 104 -7.00 8.72 1.64
C ILE A 104 -8.37 9.00 2.26
N GLN A 105 -9.43 8.39 1.73
CA GLN A 105 -10.76 8.50 2.31
C GLN A 105 -10.76 8.00 3.76
N VAL A 106 -10.23 6.79 4.00
CA VAL A 106 -10.11 6.21 5.35
C VAL A 106 -9.28 7.10 6.27
N ALA A 107 -8.17 7.66 5.78
CA ALA A 107 -7.33 8.56 6.56
C ALA A 107 -8.07 9.83 6.99
N SER A 108 -8.91 10.39 6.10
CA SER A 108 -9.77 11.53 6.42
C SER A 108 -10.86 11.16 7.43
N GLU A 109 -11.56 10.04 7.23
CA GLU A 109 -12.62 9.54 8.12
C GLU A 109 -12.09 9.25 9.54
N GLN A 110 -10.86 8.75 9.65
CA GLN A 110 -10.20 8.48 10.92
C GLN A 110 -9.39 9.66 11.47
N GLN A 111 -9.51 10.85 10.86
CA GLN A 111 -8.85 12.07 11.31
C GLN A 111 -7.32 11.96 11.43
N MET A 112 -6.70 11.08 10.62
CA MET A 112 -5.25 11.01 10.48
C MET A 112 -4.74 12.37 10.03
N LYS A 113 -3.54 12.74 10.49
CA LYS A 113 -2.94 14.05 10.20
C LYS A 113 -1.87 13.99 9.12
N LYS A 114 -1.26 12.81 8.93
CA LYS A 114 -0.20 12.65 7.95
C LYS A 114 -0.12 11.22 7.45
N LEU A 115 0.06 11.10 6.14
CA LEU A 115 0.48 9.87 5.49
C LEU A 115 1.92 10.05 5.01
N ILE A 116 2.78 9.08 5.30
CA ILE A 116 4.10 9.00 4.69
C ILE A 116 4.20 7.75 3.82
N LEU A 117 5.15 7.73 2.90
CA LEU A 117 5.51 6.53 2.15
C LEU A 117 7.00 6.53 1.82
N TYR A 118 7.53 5.32 1.67
CA TYR A 118 8.87 5.09 1.15
C TYR A 118 8.76 4.41 -0.22
N SER A 119 9.54 4.87 -1.18
CA SER A 119 9.52 4.33 -2.53
C SER A 119 10.91 4.36 -3.16
N ASN A 120 10.97 4.04 -4.45
CA ASN A 120 12.17 4.12 -5.23
C ASN A 120 11.87 4.89 -6.53
N ARG A 121 12.70 5.87 -6.89
CA ARG A 121 12.48 6.76 -8.04
C ARG A 121 12.39 6.02 -9.38
N LYS A 122 12.95 4.80 -9.47
CA LYS A 122 12.79 3.96 -10.67
C LYS A 122 11.34 3.50 -10.90
N LEU A 123 10.49 3.55 -9.88
CA LEU A 123 9.06 3.23 -9.93
C LEU A 123 8.25 4.45 -10.39
N THR A 124 8.67 5.07 -11.50
CA THR A 124 8.13 6.33 -12.01
C THR A 124 6.60 6.38 -12.09
N PRO A 125 5.86 5.31 -12.49
CA PRO A 125 4.40 5.34 -12.46
C PRO A 125 3.79 5.52 -11.07
N ALA A 126 4.40 4.96 -10.03
CA ALA A 126 3.95 5.09 -8.65
C ALA A 126 4.27 6.50 -8.11
N ILE A 127 5.47 7.02 -8.39
CA ILE A 127 5.85 8.38 -7.98
C ILE A 127 4.90 9.43 -8.56
N HIS A 128 4.65 9.38 -9.87
CA HIS A 128 3.69 10.29 -10.51
C HIS A 128 2.25 10.14 -9.95
N LEU A 129 1.87 8.94 -9.51
CA LEU A 129 0.60 8.74 -8.84
C LEU A 129 0.60 9.48 -7.50
N TYR A 130 1.60 9.27 -6.64
CA TYR A 130 1.66 9.92 -5.33
C TYR A 130 1.70 11.45 -5.44
N GLU A 131 2.48 12.02 -6.36
CA GLU A 131 2.53 13.46 -6.60
C GLU A 131 1.15 14.04 -6.97
N LYS A 132 0.39 13.36 -7.83
CA LYS A 132 -0.98 13.77 -8.21
C LYS A 132 -1.95 13.78 -7.03
N TYR A 133 -1.66 13.00 -6.00
CA TYR A 133 -2.44 12.94 -4.77
C TYR A 133 -1.92 13.88 -3.68
N GLY A 134 -1.00 14.78 -4.01
CA GLY A 134 -0.49 15.80 -3.10
C GLY A 134 0.58 15.28 -2.14
N PHE A 135 1.17 14.12 -2.40
CA PHE A 135 2.40 13.74 -1.70
C PHE A 135 3.57 14.58 -2.22
N VAL A 136 4.37 15.08 -1.29
CA VAL A 136 5.59 15.86 -1.57
C VAL A 136 6.81 15.10 -1.09
N GLU A 137 7.91 15.19 -1.83
CA GLU A 137 9.18 14.60 -1.41
C GLU A 137 9.71 15.30 -0.15
N VAL A 138 10.20 14.52 0.80
CA VAL A 138 10.86 14.99 2.03
C VAL A 138 12.17 14.25 2.25
N ALA A 139 12.98 14.75 3.18
CA ALA A 139 14.25 14.13 3.54
C ALA A 139 14.05 12.65 3.91
N LEU A 140 14.79 11.77 3.24
CA LEU A 140 14.83 10.35 3.53
C LEU A 140 15.72 10.11 4.76
N GLU A 141 15.17 9.48 5.79
CA GLU A 141 15.94 8.92 6.89
C GLU A 141 16.58 7.57 6.53
N ASP A 142 17.74 7.31 7.15
CA ASP A 142 18.49 6.08 6.93
C ASP A 142 17.82 4.86 7.61
N GLY A 143 17.98 3.69 6.98
CA GLY A 143 17.75 2.40 7.63
C GLY A 143 16.29 1.92 7.71
N VAL A 144 15.34 2.58 7.07
CA VAL A 144 13.93 2.13 7.06
C VAL A 144 13.69 0.97 6.10
N TYR A 145 14.13 1.13 4.85
CA TYR A 145 14.12 0.11 3.80
C TYR A 145 15.35 0.29 2.92
N GLU A 146 16.10 -0.78 2.67
CA GLU A 146 17.31 -0.68 1.84
C GLU A 146 16.99 -0.29 0.39
N ARG A 147 15.82 -0.70 -0.10
CA ARG A 147 15.37 -0.37 -1.47
C ARG A 147 14.93 1.10 -1.65
N ALA A 148 14.64 1.80 -0.56
CA ALA A 148 14.05 3.12 -0.66
C ALA A 148 15.12 4.17 -0.97
N ASP A 149 14.89 4.99 -2.00
CA ASP A 149 15.72 6.16 -2.28
C ASP A 149 14.94 7.47 -2.11
N ILE A 150 13.62 7.40 -1.93
CA ILE A 150 12.73 8.54 -1.77
C ILE A 150 11.74 8.28 -0.63
N LYS A 151 11.49 9.33 0.16
CA LYS A 151 10.39 9.42 1.09
C LYS A 151 9.47 10.55 0.66
N MET A 152 8.18 10.32 0.75
CA MET A 152 7.17 11.35 0.49
C MET A 152 6.18 11.41 1.64
N GLU A 153 5.59 12.58 1.84
CA GLU A 153 4.52 12.77 2.82
C GLU A 153 3.37 13.58 2.25
N ARG A 154 2.20 13.40 2.85
CA ARG A 154 1.02 14.21 2.63
C ARG A 154 0.40 14.57 3.97
N ILE A 155 0.20 15.86 4.19
CA ILE A 155 -0.60 16.36 5.30
C ILE A 155 -2.08 16.22 4.94
N MET A 156 -2.85 15.73 5.90
CA MET A 156 -4.30 15.53 5.77
C MET A 156 -5.03 16.74 6.35
N ASP A 157 -6.01 17.26 5.60
CA ASP A 157 -6.85 18.40 5.99
C ASP A 157 -7.92 18.01 7.03
#